data_AF-A0A522ASR7-F1
#
_entry.id   AF-A0A522ASR7-F1
#
_cell.length_a   1.000
_cell.length_b   1.000
_cell.length_c   1.000
_cell.angle_alpha   90.00
_cell.angle_beta   90.00
_cell.angle_gamma   90.00
#
_symmetry.space_group_name_H-M   'P 1'
#
loop_
_entity.id
_entity.type
_entity.pdbx_description
1 polymer ?
#
loop_
_entity_poly.entity_id
_entity_poly.type
_entity_poly.pdbx_seq_one_letter_code
_entity_poly.pdbx_strand_id
1 'polypeptide(L)'
;MKPVVTGELARAWAGRDPFVEVTRLEGETYRALEGRRTLRFELAGRAYFAKIHRGIGWREVAKNLLRLHLPVLGAQREWRDG
;
A
#
# COMPACT_ATOMS: atom_id res chain seq x y z
N MET A 1 -7.32 -11.89 -3.99
CA MET A 1 -6.88 -12.05 -2.58
C MET A 1 -8.07 -11.76 -1.69
N LYS A 2 -8.45 -12.65 -0.76
CA LYS A 2 -9.56 -12.38 0.18
C LYS A 2 -9.00 -11.60 1.38
N PRO A 3 -9.56 -10.43 1.74
CA PRO A 3 -9.12 -9.71 2.91
C PRO A 3 -9.58 -10.44 4.18
N VAL A 4 -8.66 -10.66 5.11
CA VAL A 4 -8.98 -11.19 6.44
C VAL A 4 -8.95 -10.00 7.40
N VAL A 5 -10.09 -9.73 8.02
CA VAL A 5 -10.26 -8.65 9.01
C VAL A 5 -10.84 -9.28 10.26
N THR A 6 -10.33 -8.92 11.44
CA THR A 6 -10.73 -9.55 12.70
C THR A 6 -11.01 -8.49 13.77
N GLY A 7 -11.69 -8.90 14.85
CA GLY A 7 -11.94 -8.07 16.02
C GLY A 7 -12.72 -6.79 15.70
N GLU A 8 -12.30 -5.68 16.31
CA GLU A 8 -12.96 -4.38 16.21
C GLU A 8 -12.97 -3.81 14.78
N LEU A 9 -11.95 -4.13 13.97
CA LEU A 9 -11.92 -3.73 12.56
C LEU A 9 -13.00 -4.47 11.76
N ALA A 10 -13.27 -5.75 12.05
CA ALA A 10 -14.31 -6.51 11.36
C ALA A 10 -15.70 -5.95 11.65
N ARG A 11 -15.91 -5.43 12.87
CA ARG A 11 -17.14 -4.73 13.26
C ARG A 11 -17.24 -3.36 12.60
N ALA A 12 -16.18 -2.57 12.65
CA ALA A 12 -16.16 -1.21 12.09
C ALA A 12 -16.33 -1.20 10.56
N TRP A 13 -15.81 -2.24 9.88
CA TRP A 13 -15.86 -2.38 8.41
C TRP A 13 -16.87 -3.43 7.96
N ALA A 14 -17.83 -3.80 8.81
CA ALA A 14 -18.88 -4.74 8.44
C ALA A 14 -19.66 -4.22 7.23
N GLY A 15 -19.75 -5.05 6.17
CA GLY A 15 -20.40 -4.69 4.92
C GLY A 15 -19.65 -3.69 4.03
N ARG A 16 -18.41 -3.32 4.39
CA ARG A 16 -17.54 -2.45 3.59
C ARG A 16 -16.37 -3.24 3.02
N ASP A 17 -15.83 -2.76 1.90
CA ASP A 17 -14.61 -3.33 1.35
C ASP A 17 -13.39 -2.82 2.15
N PRO A 18 -12.65 -3.70 2.83
CA PRO A 18 -11.54 -3.28 3.68
C PRO A 18 -10.36 -2.71 2.89
N PHE A 19 -10.20 -3.04 1.60
CA PHE A 19 -9.18 -2.41 0.76
C PHE A 19 -9.53 -0.96 0.45
N VAL A 20 -10.82 -0.65 0.28
CA VAL A 20 -11.28 0.74 0.16
C VAL A 20 -11.13 1.47 1.49
N GLU A 21 -11.58 0.87 2.61
CA GLU A 21 -11.52 1.52 3.92
C GLU A 21 -10.08 1.86 4.35
N VAL A 22 -9.09 1.00 4.09
CA VAL A 22 -7.68 1.32 4.41
C VAL A 22 -7.16 2.52 3.62
N THR A 23 -7.70 2.80 2.43
CA THR A 23 -7.29 3.99 1.67
C THR A 23 -7.91 5.28 2.19
N ARG A 24 -9.02 5.17 2.91
CA ARG A 24 -9.73 6.28 3.56
C ARG A 24 -9.26 6.53 4.98
N LEU A 25 -8.38 5.70 5.53
CA LEU A 25 -7.81 5.91 6.85
C LEU A 25 -7.06 7.24 6.90
N GLU A 26 -7.51 8.08 7.82
CA GLU A 26 -6.89 9.36 8.17
C GLU A 26 -6.23 9.22 9.54
N GLY A 27 -5.08 9.86 9.71
CA GLY A 27 -4.25 9.72 10.90
C GLY A 27 -2.84 10.24 10.68
N GLU A 28 -2.03 10.13 11.72
CA GLU A 28 -0.66 10.64 11.71
C GLU A 28 0.19 9.81 10.73
N THR A 29 0.67 10.46 9.68
CA THR A 29 1.46 9.80 8.64
C THR A 29 2.94 9.89 9.00
N TYR A 30 3.53 8.73 9.30
CA TYR A 30 4.94 8.64 9.69
C TYR A 30 5.87 8.67 8.48
N ARG A 31 5.45 8.02 7.39
CA ARG A 31 6.23 7.95 6.15
C ARG A 31 5.31 7.74 4.96
N ALA A 32 5.42 8.62 3.97
CA ALA A 32 4.77 8.48 2.68
C ALA A 32 5.85 8.55 1.59
N LEU A 33 6.11 7.43 0.94
CA LEU A 33 6.90 7.33 -0.29
C LEU A 33 5.95 6.96 -1.43
N GLU A 34 6.35 7.18 -2.68
CA GLU A 34 5.54 6.81 -3.85
C GLU A 34 5.14 5.32 -3.78
N GLY A 35 3.83 5.07 -3.65
CA GLY A 35 3.26 3.73 -3.53
C GLY A 35 3.39 3.04 -2.16
N ARG A 36 4.00 3.66 -1.15
CA ARG A 36 4.07 3.08 0.21
C ARG A 36 3.79 4.13 1.28
N ARG A 37 2.75 3.89 2.09
CA ARG A 37 2.34 4.77 3.18
C ARG A 37 2.27 3.98 4.49
N THR A 38 2.88 4.52 5.54
CA THR A 38 2.67 4.06 6.92
C THR A 38 2.00 5.18 7.70
N LEU A 39 0.84 4.90 8.30
CA LEU A 39 0.11 5.84 9.14
C LEU A 39 -0.35 5.17 10.44
N ARG A 40 -0.43 5.96 11.51
CA ARG A 40 -1.06 5.58 12.77
C ARG A 40 -2.48 6.15 12.76
N PHE A 41 -3.46 5.31 13.08
CA PHE A 41 -4.85 5.71 13.23
C PHE A 41 -5.39 5.14 14.55
N GLU A 42 -6.47 5.73 15.04
CA GLU A 42 -7.14 5.27 16.25
C GLU A 42 -8.52 4.73 15.88
N LEU A 43 -8.87 3.57 16.41
CA LEU A 43 -10.16 2.92 16.22
C LEU A 43 -10.62 2.34 17.55
N ALA A 44 -11.86 2.64 17.96
CA ALA A 44 -12.43 2.15 19.22
C ALA A 44 -11.51 2.42 20.45
N GLY A 45 -10.85 3.58 20.50
CA GLY A 45 -9.94 3.96 21.58
C GLY A 45 -8.61 3.21 21.61
N ARG A 46 -8.28 2.46 20.55
CA ARG A 46 -6.99 1.78 20.39
C ARG A 46 -6.23 2.33 19.20
N ALA A 47 -4.93 2.49 19.37
CA ALA A 47 -4.04 2.90 18.30
C ALA A 47 -3.59 1.70 17.46
N TYR A 48 -3.65 1.87 16.14
CA TYR A 48 -3.24 0.89 15.14
C TYR A 48 -2.29 1.52 14.14
N PHE A 49 -1.40 0.71 13.57
CA PHE A 49 -0.53 1.12 12.47
C PHE A 49 -0.95 0.42 11.18
N ALA A 50 -1.27 1.21 10.15
CA ALA A 50 -1.56 0.71 8.81
C ALA A 50 -0.32 0.90 7.93
N LYS A 51 0.16 -0.20 7.34
CA LYS A 51 1.21 -0.22 6.31
C LYS A 51 0.59 -0.56 4.96
N ILE A 52 0.44 0.45 4.12
CA ILE A 52 -0.27 0.35 2.84
C ILE A 52 0.76 0.37 1.72
N HIS A 53 0.73 -0.65 0.87
CA HIS A 53 1.46 -0.67 -0.40
C HIS A 53 0.44 -0.48 -1.51
N ARG A 54 0.40 0.72 -2.10
CA ARG A 54 -0.46 1.04 -3.23
C ARG A 54 0.40 0.98 -4.48
N GLY A 55 -0.04 0.27 -5.51
CA GLY A 55 0.64 0.33 -6.80
C GLY A 55 0.77 1.78 -7.24
N ILE A 56 1.91 2.14 -7.85
CA ILE A 56 2.06 3.40 -8.56
C ILE A 56 0.88 3.47 -9.53
N GLY A 57 0.05 4.52 -9.46
CA GLY A 57 -1.21 4.53 -10.21
C GLY A 57 -0.98 4.22 -11.68
N TRP A 58 -1.90 3.51 -12.34
CA TRP A 58 -1.76 3.10 -13.75
C TRP A 58 -1.37 4.24 -14.69
N ARG A 59 -1.70 5.50 -14.34
CA ARG A 59 -1.23 6.70 -15.04
C ARG A 59 0.28 6.92 -15.00
N GLU A 60 0.94 6.71 -13.86
CA GLU A 60 2.40 6.81 -13.73
C GLU A 60 3.09 5.63 -14.41
N VAL A 61 2.51 4.43 -14.29
CA VAL A 61 2.97 3.24 -15.02
C VAL A 61 2.90 3.48 -16.53
N ALA A 62 1.77 4.00 -17.03
CA ALA A 62 1.58 4.35 -18.43
C ALA A 62 2.54 5.46 -18.88
N LYS A 63 2.77 6.50 -18.08
CA LYS A 63 3.75 7.56 -18.39
C LYS A 63 5.18 7.03 -18.49
N ASN A 64 5.60 6.15 -17.59
CA ASN A 64 6.95 5.55 -17.65
C ASN A 64 7.10 4.65 -18.88
N LEU A 65 6.07 3.86 -19.20
CA LEU A 65 6.01 3.04 -20.41
C LEU A 65 6.02 3.91 -21.68
N LEU A 66 5.23 4.98 -21.73
CA LEU A 66 5.16 5.95 -22.85
C LEU A 66 6.45 6.77 -22.99
N ARG A 67 7.17 7.04 -21.89
CA ARG A 67 8.48 7.70 -21.92
C ARG A 67 9.61 6.79 -22.41
N LEU A 68 9.33 5.54 -22.80
CA LEU A 68 10.33 4.58 -23.29
C LEU A 68 11.54 4.44 -22.34
N HIS A 69 11.36 4.78 -21.06
CA HIS A 69 12.31 4.40 -20.03
C HIS A 69 12.05 2.92 -19.84
N LEU A 70 12.77 2.11 -20.61
CA LEU A 70 12.90 0.67 -20.40
C LEU A 70 12.85 0.46 -18.89
N PRO A 71 11.91 -0.37 -18.39
CA PRO A 71 11.96 -0.71 -16.99
C PRO A 71 13.39 -1.17 -16.76
N VAL A 72 14.11 -0.53 -15.83
CA VAL A 72 15.30 -1.15 -15.29
C VAL A 72 14.78 -2.44 -14.69
N LEU A 73 14.81 -3.50 -15.51
CA LEU A 73 14.93 -4.89 -15.10
C LEU A 73 16.35 -5.02 -14.53
N GLY A 74 16.68 -4.16 -13.58
CA GLY A 74 17.86 -4.22 -12.72
C GLY A 74 17.61 -5.24 -11.63
N ALA A 75 17.05 -6.39 -12.01
CA ALA A 75 17.47 -7.65 -11.45
C ALA A 75 18.43 -8.28 -12.48
N GLN A 76 19.46 -7.52 -12.90
CA GLN A 76 20.66 -8.12 -13.47
C GLN A 76 21.32 -8.93 -12.37
N ARG A 77 20.81 -10.15 -12.18
CA ARG A 77 21.57 -11.38 -12.01
C ARG A 77 22.99 -11.20 -11.43
N GLU A 78 23.12 -10.73 -10.19
CA GLU A 78 24.33 -10.96 -9.39
C GLU A 78 24.36 -12.43 -8.93
N TRP A 79 24.50 -13.34 -9.88
CA TRP A 79 24.91 -14.73 -9.63
C TRP A 79 25.88 -15.13 -10.74
N ARG A 80 26.95 -14.37 -10.89
CA ARG A 80 28.20 -14.88 -11.46
C ARG A 80 29.38 -14.05 -10.98
N ASP A 81 29.86 -14.42 -9.80
CA ASP A 81 31.26 -14.38 -9.36
C ASP A 81 31.25 -14.96 -7.95
N GLY A 82 31.99 -15.99 -7.55
CA GLY A 82 33.00 -16.86 -8.15
C GLY A 82 33.31 -17.90 -7.08
#